data_AF-A0A7S1PNZ6-F1
#
_entry.id   AF-A0A7S1PNZ6-F1
#
_cell.length_a   1.000
_cell.length_b   1.000
_cell.length_c   1.000
_cell.angle_alpha   90.00
_cell.angle_beta   90.00
_cell.angle_gamma   90.00
#
_symmetry.space_group_name_H-M   'P 1'
#
loop_
_entity.id
_entity.type
_entity.pdbx_description
1 polymer ?
#
loop_
_entity_poly.entity_id
_entity_poly.type
_entity_poly.pdbx_seq_one_letter_code
_entity_poly.pdbx_strand_id
1 'polypeptide(L)'
;TRDTKMHQHAQVAMRRRIDQLNERNASMKRETERLEGLDARVADLEAECARLAEETIREEDDRDAAMARLTQEIAALEPERDAAIDDEAAATRELEDARRQCDETIRVHRRRVAEADDDLLEARGRFDAAETEADMLERELREWEQRRAELHGRLGAVKDDWEDLRRRDAALPEFAVGEQRQAVARTADEAAEATDAVEQADGALVVVRAKVDRAIAFNKRLEAAIADAHRTIRERCLPDADDIDFADDVALSNVVRDADFSARLQDADPRATLSADLYDKQESCAATLPPRSIAASSRHSSMQRSRSRSGR
;
A
#
# COMPACT_ATOMS: atom_id res chain seq x y z
N THR A 1 123.52 -47.87 69.76
CA THR A 1 122.94 -46.52 69.51
C THR A 1 122.40 -46.33 68.09
N ARG A 2 122.83 -47.12 67.08
CA ARG A 2 122.33 -47.05 65.69
C ARG A 2 120.96 -47.73 65.50
N ASP A 3 120.72 -48.86 66.18
CA ASP A 3 119.45 -49.62 66.08
C ASP A 3 118.26 -48.93 66.74
N THR A 4 118.46 -48.19 67.82
CA THR A 4 117.40 -47.41 68.49
C THR A 4 116.92 -46.24 67.63
N LYS A 5 117.82 -45.59 66.86
CA LYS A 5 117.45 -44.53 65.92
C LYS A 5 116.68 -45.08 64.70
N MET A 6 117.07 -46.24 64.18
CA MET A 6 116.34 -46.90 63.08
C MET A 6 114.94 -47.31 63.50
N HIS A 7 114.77 -47.82 64.73
CA HIS A 7 113.46 -48.17 65.27
C HIS A 7 112.59 -46.95 65.52
N GLN A 8 113.15 -45.84 66.02
CA GLN A 8 112.45 -44.56 66.15
C GLN A 8 112.05 -43.98 64.78
N HIS A 9 112.90 -44.07 63.76
CA HIS A 9 112.55 -43.65 62.39
C HIS A 9 111.46 -44.52 61.77
N ALA A 10 111.48 -45.85 61.99
CA ALA A 10 110.45 -46.77 61.55
C ALA A 10 109.10 -46.50 62.25
N GLN A 11 109.11 -46.23 63.56
CA GLN A 11 107.93 -45.85 64.33
C GLN A 11 107.35 -44.50 63.87
N VAL A 12 108.19 -43.51 63.57
CA VAL A 12 107.76 -42.22 63.02
C VAL A 12 107.20 -42.37 61.59
N ALA A 13 107.81 -43.20 60.75
CA ALA A 13 107.31 -43.49 59.41
C ALA A 13 105.97 -44.25 59.45
N MET A 14 105.81 -45.22 60.35
CA MET A 14 104.54 -45.90 60.60
C MET A 14 103.47 -44.93 61.11
N ARG A 15 103.80 -44.04 62.04
CA ARG A 15 102.86 -43.01 62.53
C ARG A 15 102.38 -42.10 61.41
N ARG A 16 103.31 -41.58 60.60
CA ARG A 16 102.95 -40.77 59.42
C ARG A 16 102.09 -41.52 58.41
N ARG A 17 102.34 -42.82 58.20
CA ARG A 17 101.52 -43.68 57.33
C ARG A 17 100.11 -43.86 57.90
N ILE A 18 99.99 -44.06 59.21
CA ILE A 18 98.71 -44.17 59.92
C ILE A 18 97.94 -42.85 59.83
N ASP A 19 98.60 -41.72 60.04
CA ASP A 19 97.99 -40.40 59.93
C ASP A 19 97.49 -40.13 58.49
N GLN A 20 98.28 -40.46 57.47
CA GLN A 20 97.87 -40.37 56.06
C GLN A 20 96.68 -41.27 55.71
N LEU A 21 96.63 -42.48 56.28
CA LEU A 21 95.51 -43.40 56.08
C LEU A 21 94.25 -42.89 56.78
N ASN A 22 94.38 -42.34 57.98
CA ASN A 22 93.28 -41.72 58.71
C ASN A 22 92.73 -40.50 57.98
N GLU A 23 93.59 -39.68 57.39
CA GLU A 23 93.20 -38.50 56.62
C GLU A 23 92.50 -38.88 55.30
N ARG A 24 92.98 -39.93 54.62
CA ARG A 24 92.27 -40.54 53.47
C ARG A 24 90.91 -41.11 53.85
N ASN A 25 90.81 -41.83 54.96
CA ASN A 25 89.54 -42.37 55.45
C ASN A 25 88.58 -41.24 55.83
N ALA A 26 89.06 -40.18 56.48
CA ALA A 26 88.25 -39.00 56.77
C ALA A 26 87.77 -38.29 55.50
N SER A 27 88.62 -38.19 54.48
CA SER A 27 88.25 -37.64 53.17
C SER A 27 87.20 -38.50 52.46
N MET A 28 87.37 -39.83 52.43
CA MET A 28 86.39 -40.75 51.85
C MET A 28 85.06 -40.70 52.60
N LYS A 29 85.09 -40.55 53.93
CA LYS A 29 83.87 -40.44 54.73
C LYS A 29 83.07 -39.16 54.40
N ARG A 30 83.76 -38.03 54.23
CA ARG A 30 83.11 -36.79 53.76
C ARG A 30 82.57 -36.91 52.34
N GLU A 31 83.30 -37.60 51.46
CA GLU A 31 82.86 -37.80 50.07
C GLU A 31 81.65 -38.74 49.99
N THR A 32 81.61 -39.79 50.81
CA THR A 32 80.43 -40.68 50.92
C THR A 32 79.23 -39.96 51.51
N GLU A 33 79.40 -39.19 52.59
CA GLU A 33 78.33 -38.33 53.13
C GLU A 33 77.83 -37.30 52.09
N ARG A 34 78.72 -36.76 51.25
CA ARG A 34 78.36 -35.86 50.14
C ARG A 34 77.58 -36.58 49.04
N LEU A 35 78.02 -37.78 48.65
CA LEU A 35 77.36 -38.60 47.63
C LEU A 35 75.96 -39.04 48.10
N GLU A 36 75.82 -39.48 49.35
CA GLU A 36 74.51 -39.80 49.95
C GLU A 36 73.57 -38.58 49.95
N GLY A 37 74.12 -37.38 50.23
CA GLY A 37 73.36 -36.13 50.13
C GLY A 37 73.00 -35.70 48.70
N LEU A 38 73.74 -36.16 47.69
CA LEU A 38 73.41 -35.96 46.27
C LEU A 38 72.38 -36.99 45.80
N ASP A 39 72.51 -38.26 46.18
CA ASP A 39 71.55 -39.32 45.88
C ASP A 39 70.16 -38.99 46.45
N ALA A 40 70.10 -38.44 47.66
CA ALA A 40 68.86 -37.95 48.25
C ALA A 40 68.21 -36.82 47.41
N ARG A 41 69.02 -35.87 46.91
CA ARG A 41 68.53 -34.77 46.05
C ARG A 41 68.07 -35.26 44.67
N VAL A 42 68.75 -36.27 44.12
CA VAL A 42 68.34 -36.90 42.86
C VAL A 42 66.99 -37.57 43.05
N ALA A 43 66.80 -38.32 44.14
CA ALA A 43 65.51 -38.94 44.46
C ALA A 43 64.39 -37.90 44.64
N ASP A 44 64.66 -36.79 45.32
CA ASP A 44 63.69 -35.69 45.48
C ASP A 44 63.31 -35.04 44.13
N LEU A 45 64.30 -34.80 43.26
CA LEU A 45 64.08 -34.24 41.92
C LEU A 45 63.33 -35.22 41.00
N GLU A 46 63.65 -36.51 41.07
CA GLU A 46 62.92 -37.55 40.33
C GLU A 46 61.45 -37.62 40.78
N ALA A 47 61.19 -37.51 42.08
CA ALA A 47 59.84 -37.44 42.63
C ALA A 47 59.10 -36.17 42.19
N GLU A 48 59.76 -35.02 42.18
CA GLU A 48 59.17 -33.75 41.71
C GLU A 48 58.88 -33.78 40.21
N CYS A 49 59.81 -34.32 39.39
CA CYS A 49 59.59 -34.51 37.96
C CYS A 49 58.42 -35.46 37.69
N ALA A 50 58.30 -36.56 38.44
CA ALA A 50 57.17 -37.49 38.31
C ALA A 50 55.84 -36.80 38.66
N ARG A 51 55.81 -35.99 39.73
CA ARG A 51 54.62 -35.22 40.13
C ARG A 51 54.21 -34.20 39.06
N LEU A 52 55.17 -33.44 38.52
CA LEU A 52 54.91 -32.45 37.49
C LEU A 52 54.45 -33.10 36.17
N ALA A 53 55.02 -34.25 35.81
CA ALA A 53 54.56 -35.02 34.65
C ALA A 53 53.11 -35.47 34.83
N GLU A 54 52.73 -35.97 36.01
CA GLU A 54 51.37 -36.39 36.31
C GLU A 54 50.38 -35.21 36.33
N GLU A 55 50.78 -34.05 36.86
CA GLU A 55 49.99 -32.81 36.81
C GLU A 55 49.76 -32.35 35.36
N THR A 56 50.80 -32.40 34.52
CA THR A 56 50.70 -32.03 33.10
C THR A 56 49.76 -32.95 32.34
N ILE A 57 49.86 -34.27 32.54
CA ILE A 57 48.97 -35.25 31.91
C ILE A 57 47.51 -34.99 32.30
N ARG A 58 47.25 -34.74 33.59
CA ARG A 58 45.90 -34.43 34.07
C ARG A 58 45.34 -33.15 33.44
N GLU A 59 46.16 -32.11 33.33
CA GLU A 59 45.74 -30.87 32.67
C GLU A 59 45.45 -31.05 31.18
N GLU A 60 46.23 -31.88 30.48
CA GLU A 60 45.98 -32.22 29.08
C GLU A 60 44.67 -33.02 28.94
N ASP A 61 44.44 -34.03 29.77
CA ASP A 61 43.21 -34.81 29.79
C ASP A 61 41.97 -33.93 30.06
N ASP A 62 42.06 -32.99 31.01
CA ASP A 62 40.98 -32.05 31.33
C ASP A 62 40.70 -31.08 30.17
N ARG A 63 41.74 -30.60 29.47
CA ARG A 63 41.61 -29.78 28.27
C ARG A 63 40.96 -30.56 27.13
N ASP A 64 41.37 -31.79 26.89
CA ASP A 64 40.80 -32.65 25.85
C ASP A 64 39.32 -32.97 26.14
N ALA A 65 38.99 -33.24 27.40
CA ALA A 65 37.60 -33.41 27.83
C ALA A 65 36.76 -32.14 27.64
N ALA A 66 37.31 -30.95 27.93
CA ALA A 66 36.66 -29.68 27.69
C ALA A 66 36.46 -29.40 26.19
N MET A 67 37.47 -29.66 25.36
CA MET A 67 37.36 -29.53 23.91
C MET A 67 36.29 -30.46 23.35
N ALA A 68 36.24 -31.72 23.79
CA ALA A 68 35.22 -32.67 23.34
C ALA A 68 33.80 -32.20 23.66
N ARG A 69 33.58 -31.62 24.85
CA ARG A 69 32.28 -31.02 25.23
C ARG A 69 31.92 -29.83 24.34
N LEU A 70 32.85 -28.92 24.08
CA LEU A 70 32.62 -27.77 23.20
C LEU A 70 32.35 -28.21 21.76
N THR A 71 33.08 -29.20 21.25
CA THR A 71 32.82 -29.78 19.92
C THR A 71 31.42 -30.38 19.85
N GLN A 72 30.98 -31.08 20.91
CA GLN A 72 29.65 -31.65 20.97
C GLN A 72 28.55 -30.58 21.05
N GLU A 73 28.77 -29.50 21.81
CA GLU A 73 27.85 -28.37 21.88
C GLU A 73 27.74 -27.63 20.54
N ILE A 74 28.86 -27.39 19.86
CA ILE A 74 28.86 -26.80 18.51
C ILE A 74 28.09 -27.69 17.53
N ALA A 75 28.33 -29.00 17.53
CA ALA A 75 27.62 -29.94 16.66
C ALA A 75 26.11 -30.01 16.94
N ALA A 76 25.68 -29.67 18.17
CA ALA A 76 24.26 -29.56 18.51
C ALA A 76 23.64 -28.23 18.06
N LEU A 77 24.39 -27.13 18.08
CA LEU A 77 23.92 -25.80 17.66
C LEU A 77 23.89 -25.62 16.12
N GLU A 78 24.75 -26.32 15.38
CA GLU A 78 24.75 -26.30 13.91
C GLU A 78 23.39 -26.63 13.27
N PRO A 79 22.71 -27.75 13.62
CA PRO A 79 21.39 -28.06 13.06
C PRO A 79 20.31 -27.06 13.51
N GLU A 80 20.39 -26.50 14.72
CA GLU A 80 19.46 -25.46 15.17
C GLU A 80 19.61 -24.17 14.36
N ARG A 81 20.86 -23.77 14.06
CA ARG A 81 21.15 -22.64 13.17
C ARG A 81 20.60 -22.89 11.76
N ASP A 82 20.88 -24.07 11.21
CA ASP A 82 20.46 -24.37 9.84
C ASP A 82 18.93 -24.42 9.73
N ALA A 83 18.24 -24.98 10.73
CA ALA A 83 16.78 -24.93 10.81
C ALA A 83 16.25 -23.48 10.87
N ALA A 84 16.86 -22.61 11.67
CA ALA A 84 16.46 -21.21 11.76
C ALA A 84 16.66 -20.45 10.44
N ILE A 85 17.73 -20.75 9.69
CA ILE A 85 17.99 -20.18 8.36
C ILE A 85 16.93 -20.65 7.35
N ASP A 86 16.59 -21.94 7.38
CA ASP A 86 15.57 -22.51 6.49
C ASP A 86 14.18 -21.93 6.80
N ASP A 87 13.83 -21.75 8.08
CA ASP A 87 12.59 -21.12 8.52
C ASP A 87 12.51 -19.65 8.08
N GLU A 88 13.60 -18.88 8.23
CA GLU A 88 13.68 -17.49 7.74
C GLU A 88 13.52 -17.42 6.21
N ALA A 89 14.14 -18.35 5.47
CA ALA A 89 14.02 -18.42 4.03
C ALA A 89 12.59 -18.80 3.58
N ALA A 90 11.92 -19.69 4.30
CA ALA A 90 10.52 -20.05 4.05
C ALA A 90 9.59 -18.85 4.29
N ALA A 91 9.71 -18.20 5.46
CA ALA A 91 8.91 -17.01 5.79
C ALA A 91 9.13 -15.87 4.79
N THR A 92 10.36 -15.68 4.32
CA THR A 92 10.67 -14.67 3.29
C THR A 92 9.95 -14.97 1.98
N ARG A 93 9.92 -16.23 1.53
CA ARG A 93 9.18 -16.61 0.30
C ARG A 93 7.68 -16.40 0.45
N GLU A 94 7.11 -16.76 1.60
CA GLU A 94 5.68 -16.54 1.87
C GLU A 94 5.32 -15.05 1.84
N LEU A 95 6.16 -14.19 2.42
CA LEU A 95 5.99 -12.74 2.37
C LEU A 95 6.12 -12.18 0.95
N GLU A 96 7.05 -12.68 0.14
CA GLU A 96 7.18 -12.28 -1.26
C GLU A 96 5.97 -12.67 -2.10
N ASP A 97 5.43 -13.88 -1.90
CA ASP A 97 4.24 -14.35 -2.61
C ASP A 97 2.98 -13.60 -2.17
N ALA A 98 2.81 -13.34 -0.88
CA ALA A 98 1.75 -12.48 -0.36
C ALA A 98 1.84 -11.06 -0.95
N ARG A 99 3.05 -10.49 -1.03
CA ARG A 99 3.28 -9.18 -1.65
C ARG A 99 2.90 -9.19 -3.13
N ARG A 100 3.25 -10.23 -3.88
CA ARG A 100 2.85 -10.37 -5.30
C ARG A 100 1.33 -10.44 -5.44
N GLN A 101 0.64 -11.17 -4.56
CA GLN A 101 -0.83 -11.24 -4.55
C GLN A 101 -1.48 -9.88 -4.26
N CYS A 102 -0.95 -9.12 -3.29
CA CYS A 102 -1.41 -7.76 -3.01
C CYS A 102 -1.20 -6.83 -4.21
N ASP A 103 -0.01 -6.85 -4.81
CA ASP A 103 0.30 -6.01 -5.99
C ASP A 103 -0.63 -6.32 -7.17
N GLU A 104 -0.94 -7.61 -7.39
CA GLU A 104 -1.87 -8.01 -8.45
C GLU A 104 -3.31 -7.56 -8.15
N THR A 105 -3.76 -7.72 -6.90
CA THR A 105 -5.08 -7.26 -6.47
C THR A 105 -5.22 -5.74 -6.65
N ILE A 106 -4.20 -4.97 -6.27
CA ILE A 106 -4.15 -3.52 -6.49
C ILE A 106 -4.22 -3.18 -7.98
N ARG A 107 -3.51 -3.91 -8.85
CA ARG A 107 -3.58 -3.69 -10.30
C ARG A 107 -4.99 -3.92 -10.85
N VAL A 108 -5.64 -5.01 -10.43
CA VAL A 108 -7.01 -5.33 -10.86
C VAL A 108 -7.99 -4.25 -10.40
N HIS A 109 -7.91 -3.81 -9.15
CA HIS A 109 -8.76 -2.74 -8.64
C HIS A 109 -8.53 -1.42 -9.36
N ARG A 110 -7.27 -1.04 -9.61
CA ARG A 110 -6.95 0.18 -10.39
C ARG A 110 -7.54 0.13 -11.80
N ARG A 111 -7.50 -1.03 -12.46
CA ARG A 111 -8.13 -1.21 -13.77
C ARG A 111 -9.64 -1.05 -13.69
N ARG A 112 -10.30 -1.69 -12.72
CA ARG A 112 -11.76 -1.57 -12.53
C ARG A 112 -12.20 -0.14 -12.23
N VAL A 113 -11.42 0.61 -11.47
CA VAL A 113 -11.70 2.04 -11.20
C VAL A 113 -11.59 2.84 -12.49
N ALA A 114 -10.52 2.65 -13.27
CA ALA A 114 -10.38 3.34 -14.56
C ALA A 114 -11.52 3.02 -15.54
N GLU A 115 -11.94 1.75 -15.62
CA GLU A 115 -13.10 1.34 -16.42
C GLU A 115 -14.40 2.02 -15.93
N ALA A 116 -14.61 2.10 -14.62
CA ALA A 116 -15.77 2.79 -14.06
C ALA A 116 -15.74 4.31 -14.30
N ASP A 117 -14.57 4.94 -14.25
CA ASP A 117 -14.40 6.36 -14.55
C ASP A 117 -14.71 6.65 -16.03
N ASP A 118 -14.26 5.79 -16.94
CA ASP A 118 -14.58 5.88 -18.37
C ASP A 118 -16.10 5.72 -18.62
N ASP A 119 -16.74 4.76 -17.96
CA ASP A 119 -18.20 4.54 -18.03
C ASP A 119 -18.98 5.76 -17.50
N LEU A 120 -18.52 6.37 -16.41
CA LEU A 120 -19.13 7.59 -15.85
C LEU A 120 -18.96 8.79 -16.78
N LEU A 121 -17.80 8.94 -17.42
CA LEU A 121 -17.57 9.98 -18.43
C LEU A 121 -18.48 9.79 -19.64
N GLU A 122 -18.65 8.55 -20.12
CA GLU A 122 -19.58 8.27 -21.22
C GLU A 122 -21.04 8.55 -20.81
N ALA A 123 -21.44 8.13 -19.62
CA ALA A 123 -22.78 8.39 -19.08
C ALA A 123 -23.07 9.90 -18.96
N ARG A 124 -22.08 10.68 -18.49
CA ARG A 124 -22.17 12.13 -18.43
C ARG A 124 -22.33 12.75 -19.82
N GLY A 125 -21.55 12.32 -20.81
CA GLY A 125 -21.69 12.80 -22.18
C GLY A 125 -23.08 12.51 -22.77
N ARG A 126 -23.68 11.35 -22.46
CA ARG A 126 -25.06 11.03 -22.86
C ARG A 126 -26.09 11.91 -22.14
N PHE A 127 -25.84 12.24 -20.87
CA PHE A 127 -26.71 13.12 -20.09
C PHE A 127 -26.70 14.55 -20.66
N ASP A 128 -25.52 15.12 -20.90
CA ASP A 128 -25.37 16.48 -21.47
C ASP A 128 -26.05 16.58 -22.85
N ALA A 129 -25.95 15.53 -23.68
CA ALA A 129 -26.63 15.44 -24.96
C ALA A 129 -28.16 15.40 -24.81
N ALA A 130 -28.67 14.64 -23.83
CA ALA A 130 -30.10 14.56 -23.55
C ALA A 130 -30.66 15.86 -22.97
N GLU A 131 -29.90 16.58 -22.14
CA GLU A 131 -30.26 17.91 -21.63
C GLU A 131 -30.36 18.92 -22.78
N THR A 132 -29.41 18.90 -23.70
CA THR A 132 -29.45 19.75 -24.91
C THR A 132 -30.67 19.44 -25.78
N GLU A 133 -31.03 18.17 -25.94
CA GLU A 133 -32.24 17.76 -26.68
C GLU A 133 -33.51 18.22 -25.96
N ALA A 134 -33.57 18.09 -24.63
CA ALA A 134 -34.70 18.55 -23.83
C ALA A 134 -34.91 20.07 -23.95
N ASP A 135 -33.84 20.86 -23.85
CA ASP A 135 -33.87 22.31 -24.04
C ASP A 135 -34.41 22.71 -25.42
N MET A 136 -33.98 22.00 -26.47
CA MET A 136 -34.45 22.22 -27.83
C MET A 136 -35.95 21.90 -27.95
N LEU A 137 -36.40 20.77 -27.41
CA LEU A 137 -37.81 20.38 -27.41
C LEU A 137 -38.68 21.34 -26.60
N GLU A 138 -38.19 21.87 -25.49
CA GLU A 138 -38.90 22.90 -24.72
C GLU A 138 -39.07 24.20 -25.50
N ARG A 139 -38.06 24.63 -26.27
CA ARG A 139 -38.19 25.80 -27.15
C ARG A 139 -39.20 25.55 -28.25
N GLU A 140 -39.13 24.40 -28.92
CA GLU A 140 -40.11 24.00 -29.94
C GLU A 140 -41.53 23.99 -29.35
N LEU A 141 -41.72 23.44 -28.15
CA LEU A 141 -43.02 23.42 -27.48
C LEU A 141 -43.56 24.83 -27.27
N ARG A 142 -42.74 25.76 -26.75
CA ARG A 142 -43.13 27.16 -26.54
C ARG A 142 -43.51 27.85 -27.85
N GLU A 143 -42.74 27.62 -28.92
CA GLU A 143 -43.04 28.17 -30.25
C GLU A 143 -44.38 27.66 -30.79
N TRP A 144 -44.65 26.36 -30.65
CA TRP A 144 -45.91 25.77 -31.09
C TRP A 144 -47.10 26.20 -30.23
N GLU A 145 -46.92 26.36 -28.91
CA GLU A 145 -47.94 26.91 -28.01
C GLU A 145 -48.28 28.36 -28.37
N GLN A 146 -47.27 29.18 -28.67
CA GLN A 146 -47.47 30.55 -29.14
C GLN A 146 -48.21 30.57 -30.48
N ARG A 147 -47.78 29.76 -31.45
CA ARG A 147 -48.42 29.67 -32.77
C ARG A 147 -49.87 29.22 -32.67
N ARG A 148 -50.15 28.26 -31.79
CA ARG A 148 -51.52 27.84 -31.48
C ARG A 148 -52.34 29.01 -30.94
N ALA A 149 -51.82 29.75 -29.96
CA ALA A 149 -52.54 30.91 -29.40
C ALA A 149 -52.83 31.98 -30.46
N GLU A 150 -51.87 32.27 -31.35
CA GLU A 150 -52.05 33.20 -32.47
C GLU A 150 -53.12 32.72 -33.45
N LEU A 151 -53.13 31.43 -33.81
CA LEU A 151 -54.13 30.85 -34.71
C LEU A 151 -55.53 30.84 -34.10
N HIS A 152 -55.67 30.49 -32.81
CA HIS A 152 -56.95 30.58 -32.09
C HIS A 152 -57.45 32.03 -32.01
N GLY A 153 -56.56 33.01 -31.82
CA GLY A 153 -56.90 34.42 -31.87
C GLY A 153 -57.43 34.85 -33.26
N ARG A 154 -56.77 34.41 -34.34
CA ARG A 154 -57.22 34.67 -35.72
C ARG A 154 -58.57 34.01 -36.02
N LEU A 155 -58.77 32.77 -35.62
CA LEU A 155 -60.04 32.06 -35.79
C LEU A 155 -61.17 32.77 -35.03
N GLY A 156 -60.89 33.28 -33.83
CA GLY A 156 -61.82 34.12 -33.08
C GLY A 156 -62.24 35.38 -33.84
N ALA A 157 -61.27 36.10 -34.42
CA ALA A 157 -61.54 37.29 -35.22
C ALA A 157 -62.38 36.98 -36.47
N VAL A 158 -62.06 35.90 -37.21
CA VAL A 158 -62.85 35.47 -38.38
C VAL A 158 -64.29 35.10 -37.97
N LYS A 159 -64.46 34.47 -36.81
CA LYS A 159 -65.79 34.16 -36.28
C LYS A 159 -66.58 35.43 -35.94
N ASP A 160 -65.94 36.41 -35.31
CA ASP A 160 -66.56 37.70 -34.99
C ASP A 160 -66.96 38.45 -36.28
N ASP A 161 -66.08 38.49 -37.28
CA ASP A 161 -66.35 39.09 -38.60
C ASP A 161 -67.52 38.38 -39.31
N TRP A 162 -67.60 37.05 -39.20
CA TRP A 162 -68.70 36.27 -39.76
C TRP A 162 -70.02 36.52 -39.04
N GLU A 163 -70.00 36.64 -37.70
CA GLU A 163 -71.18 37.02 -36.93
C GLU A 163 -71.66 38.44 -37.27
N ASP A 164 -70.73 39.38 -37.47
CA ASP A 164 -71.05 40.75 -37.89
C ASP A 164 -71.62 40.80 -39.32
N LEU A 165 -71.05 40.04 -40.25
CA LEU A 165 -71.61 39.88 -41.60
C LEU A 165 -73.01 39.28 -41.56
N ARG A 166 -73.23 38.24 -40.73
CA ARG A 166 -74.55 37.62 -40.54
C ARG A 166 -75.56 38.61 -39.96
N ARG A 167 -75.17 39.43 -38.97
CA ARG A 167 -76.04 40.49 -38.40
C ARG A 167 -76.40 41.55 -39.44
N ARG A 168 -75.45 41.92 -40.32
CA ARG A 168 -75.68 42.88 -41.41
C ARG A 168 -76.56 42.30 -42.53
N ASP A 169 -76.39 41.02 -42.86
CA ASP A 169 -77.20 40.30 -43.85
C ASP A 169 -78.69 40.24 -43.43
N ALA A 170 -78.95 40.06 -42.13
CA ALA A 170 -80.30 40.11 -41.56
C ALA A 170 -80.98 41.51 -41.66
N ALA A 171 -80.24 42.56 -42.01
CA ALA A 171 -80.71 43.96 -42.02
C ALA A 171 -80.85 44.58 -43.42
N LEU A 172 -80.57 43.84 -44.50
CA LEU A 172 -80.49 44.40 -45.87
C LEU A 172 -81.64 43.92 -46.79
N PRO A 173 -82.15 44.80 -47.69
CA PRO A 173 -83.13 44.41 -48.71
C PRO A 173 -82.51 43.62 -49.87
N GLU A 174 -83.30 42.73 -50.49
CA GLU A 174 -82.95 41.63 -51.44
C GLU A 174 -82.06 41.97 -52.65
N PHE A 175 -81.67 43.22 -52.88
CA PHE A 175 -80.93 43.66 -54.07
C PHE A 175 -79.42 43.89 -53.84
N ALA A 176 -78.90 43.79 -52.61
CA ALA A 176 -77.47 43.95 -52.28
C ALA A 176 -76.66 42.63 -52.20
N VAL A 177 -77.17 41.57 -52.82
CA VAL A 177 -76.83 40.16 -52.49
C VAL A 177 -75.52 39.67 -53.14
N GLY A 178 -75.00 40.34 -54.17
CA GLY A 178 -73.83 39.86 -54.94
C GLY A 178 -72.49 39.99 -54.20
N GLU A 179 -72.17 41.20 -53.73
CA GLU A 179 -70.91 41.49 -53.04
C GLU A 179 -70.85 40.87 -51.65
N GLN A 180 -72.00 40.81 -50.96
CA GLN A 180 -72.11 40.18 -49.64
C GLN A 180 -71.93 38.65 -49.70
N ARG A 181 -72.46 37.97 -50.71
CA ARG A 181 -72.22 36.53 -50.89
C ARG A 181 -70.75 36.21 -51.17
N GLN A 182 -70.04 37.08 -51.89
CA GLN A 182 -68.60 36.91 -52.08
C GLN A 182 -67.81 37.16 -50.79
N ALA A 183 -68.22 38.11 -49.94
CA ALA A 183 -67.60 38.34 -48.64
C ALA A 183 -67.83 37.17 -47.67
N VAL A 184 -69.04 36.60 -47.67
CA VAL A 184 -69.37 35.39 -46.88
C VAL A 184 -68.59 34.16 -47.37
N ALA A 185 -68.43 33.98 -48.68
CA ALA A 185 -67.62 32.90 -49.23
C ALA A 185 -66.14 33.04 -48.84
N ARG A 186 -65.56 34.24 -48.97
CA ARG A 186 -64.16 34.50 -48.56
C ARG A 186 -63.92 34.26 -47.07
N THR A 187 -64.81 34.73 -46.20
CA THR A 187 -64.70 34.50 -44.75
C THR A 187 -64.88 33.03 -44.37
N ALA A 188 -65.69 32.27 -45.12
CA ALA A 188 -65.83 30.83 -44.93
C ALA A 188 -64.55 30.07 -45.36
N ASP A 189 -63.95 30.44 -46.49
CA ASP A 189 -62.67 29.87 -46.94
C ASP A 189 -61.54 30.20 -45.95
N GLU A 190 -61.46 31.45 -45.46
CA GLU A 190 -60.51 31.87 -44.43
C GLU A 190 -60.72 31.15 -43.08
N ALA A 191 -61.98 30.87 -42.70
CA ALA A 191 -62.30 30.09 -41.51
C ALA A 191 -61.90 28.62 -41.65
N ALA A 192 -62.08 28.03 -42.84
CA ALA A 192 -61.66 26.66 -43.11
C ALA A 192 -60.13 26.53 -43.07
N GLU A 193 -59.40 27.44 -43.73
CA GLU A 193 -57.93 27.48 -43.69
C GLU A 193 -57.39 27.70 -42.28
N ALA A 194 -58.01 28.59 -41.49
CA ALA A 194 -57.63 28.82 -40.10
C ALA A 194 -57.89 27.58 -39.22
N THR A 195 -58.98 26.85 -39.46
CA THR A 195 -59.33 25.63 -38.73
C THR A 195 -58.32 24.51 -39.02
N ASP A 196 -58.00 24.28 -40.30
CA ASP A 196 -57.00 23.29 -40.72
C ASP A 196 -55.62 23.61 -40.13
N ALA A 197 -55.25 24.89 -40.09
CA ALA A 197 -53.99 25.32 -39.47
C ALA A 197 -53.94 25.07 -37.96
N VAL A 198 -55.06 25.26 -37.25
CA VAL A 198 -55.18 24.95 -35.81
C VAL A 198 -55.07 23.44 -35.58
N GLU A 199 -55.76 22.61 -36.38
CA GLU A 199 -55.68 21.16 -36.25
C GLU A 199 -54.26 20.63 -36.49
N GLN A 200 -53.55 21.18 -37.47
CA GLN A 200 -52.14 20.83 -37.72
C GLN A 200 -51.23 21.24 -36.56
N ALA A 201 -51.43 22.43 -35.97
CA ALA A 201 -50.66 22.89 -34.82
C ALA A 201 -50.93 22.05 -33.55
N ASP A 202 -52.20 21.70 -33.31
CA ASP A 202 -52.60 20.83 -32.20
C ASP A 202 -52.02 19.41 -32.37
N GLY A 203 -52.00 18.89 -33.60
CA GLY A 203 -51.35 17.62 -33.93
C GLY A 203 -49.83 17.64 -33.68
N ALA A 204 -49.14 18.72 -34.08
CA ALA A 204 -47.71 18.89 -33.84
C ALA A 204 -47.40 18.97 -32.33
N LEU A 205 -48.21 19.69 -31.56
CA LEU A 205 -48.08 19.79 -30.09
C LEU A 205 -48.19 18.44 -29.39
N VAL A 206 -49.10 17.57 -29.82
CA VAL A 206 -49.22 16.21 -29.26
C VAL A 206 -47.92 15.42 -29.48
N VAL A 207 -47.31 15.54 -30.66
CA VAL A 207 -46.04 14.85 -30.98
C VAL A 207 -44.89 15.40 -30.14
N VAL A 208 -44.74 16.73 -30.04
CA VAL A 208 -43.68 17.36 -29.22
C VAL A 208 -43.85 17.00 -27.75
N ARG A 209 -45.08 17.04 -27.21
CA ARG A 209 -45.36 16.67 -25.82
C ARG A 209 -45.03 15.20 -25.54
N ALA A 210 -45.33 14.30 -26.47
CA ALA A 210 -44.95 12.90 -26.35
C ALA A 210 -43.41 12.69 -26.38
N LYS A 211 -42.65 13.55 -27.07
CA LYS A 211 -41.18 13.53 -27.02
C LYS A 211 -40.67 14.03 -25.66
N VAL A 212 -41.23 15.13 -25.13
CA VAL A 212 -40.91 15.66 -23.80
C VAL A 212 -41.17 14.61 -22.71
N ASP A 213 -42.31 13.93 -22.75
CA ASP A 213 -42.63 12.87 -21.78
C ASP A 213 -41.62 11.70 -21.84
N ARG A 214 -41.11 11.35 -23.03
CA ARG A 214 -40.04 10.36 -23.18
C ARG A 214 -38.71 10.84 -22.60
N ALA A 215 -38.36 12.11 -22.80
CA ALA A 215 -37.14 12.69 -22.25
C ALA A 215 -37.19 12.70 -20.70
N ILE A 216 -38.32 13.07 -20.11
CA ILE A 216 -38.54 13.00 -18.65
C ILE A 216 -38.40 11.56 -18.15
N ALA A 217 -38.97 10.58 -18.86
CA ALA A 217 -38.85 9.17 -18.49
C ALA A 217 -37.42 8.64 -18.61
N PHE A 218 -36.66 9.13 -19.59
CA PHE A 218 -35.24 8.81 -19.77
C PHE A 218 -34.40 9.35 -18.60
N ASN A 219 -34.56 10.62 -18.22
CA ASN A 219 -33.86 11.21 -17.08
C ASN A 219 -34.11 10.44 -15.78
N LYS A 220 -35.36 10.05 -15.49
CA LYS A 220 -35.68 9.22 -14.32
C LYS A 220 -34.97 7.86 -14.31
N ARG A 221 -34.77 7.25 -15.49
CA ARG A 221 -34.01 5.99 -15.60
C ARG A 221 -32.52 6.21 -15.38
N LEU A 222 -31.99 7.34 -15.85
CA LEU A 222 -30.60 7.73 -15.67
C LEU A 222 -30.26 7.99 -14.19
N GLU A 223 -31.13 8.73 -13.48
CA GLU A 223 -31.03 8.92 -12.03
C GLU A 223 -31.02 7.59 -11.27
N ALA A 224 -31.91 6.66 -11.64
CA ALA A 224 -31.95 5.33 -11.03
C ALA A 224 -30.69 4.51 -11.32
N ALA A 225 -30.14 4.60 -12.54
CA ALA A 225 -28.91 3.91 -12.92
C ALA A 225 -27.68 4.46 -12.17
N ILE A 226 -27.58 5.78 -11.99
CA ILE A 226 -26.52 6.42 -11.20
C ILE A 226 -26.59 5.96 -9.74
N ALA A 227 -27.78 5.95 -9.14
CA ALA A 227 -27.98 5.46 -7.77
C ALA A 227 -27.59 3.98 -7.60
N ASP A 228 -27.85 3.15 -8.61
CA ASP A 228 -27.48 1.73 -8.62
C ASP A 228 -25.97 1.53 -8.79
N ALA A 229 -25.32 2.35 -9.63
CA ALA A 229 -23.87 2.35 -9.80
C ALA A 229 -23.15 2.75 -8.50
N HIS A 230 -23.61 3.82 -7.82
CA HIS A 230 -23.08 4.21 -6.51
C HIS A 230 -23.23 3.10 -5.46
N ARG A 231 -24.39 2.43 -5.42
CA ARG A 231 -24.60 1.28 -4.54
C ARG A 231 -23.64 0.14 -4.85
N THR A 232 -23.45 -0.18 -6.13
CA THR A 232 -22.56 -1.25 -6.58
C THR A 232 -21.10 -0.96 -6.22
N ILE A 233 -20.65 0.29 -6.38
CA ILE A 233 -19.29 0.72 -5.97
C ILE A 233 -19.12 0.54 -4.46
N ARG A 234 -20.11 0.94 -3.66
CA ARG A 234 -20.08 0.74 -2.20
C ARG A 234 -20.00 -0.74 -1.82
N GLU A 235 -20.87 -1.57 -2.37
CA GLU A 235 -20.96 -2.99 -2.04
C GLU A 235 -19.76 -3.81 -2.54
N ARG A 236 -19.17 -3.47 -3.70
CA ARG A 236 -18.13 -4.29 -4.33
C ARG A 236 -16.71 -3.75 -4.16
N CYS A 237 -16.54 -2.44 -4.05
CA CYS A 237 -15.22 -1.81 -4.01
C CYS A 237 -14.84 -1.31 -2.61
N LEU A 238 -15.82 -1.05 -1.74
CA LEU A 238 -15.61 -0.52 -0.38
C LEU A 238 -16.49 -1.23 0.67
N PRO A 239 -16.47 -2.58 0.77
CA PRO A 239 -17.36 -3.34 1.64
C PRO A 239 -17.17 -3.06 3.14
N ASP A 240 -16.02 -2.53 3.54
CA ASP A 240 -15.69 -2.22 4.95
C ASP A 240 -15.72 -0.71 5.26
N ALA A 241 -16.25 0.13 4.36
CA ALA A 241 -16.31 1.59 4.53
C ALA A 241 -17.62 2.06 5.23
N ASP A 242 -18.03 1.35 6.27
CA ASP A 242 -19.27 1.66 7.03
C ASP A 242 -19.23 3.03 7.74
N ASP A 243 -18.06 3.64 7.90
CA ASP A 243 -17.86 4.90 8.65
C ASP A 243 -17.77 6.16 7.79
N ILE A 244 -17.89 6.09 6.46
CA ILE A 244 -17.94 7.32 5.64
C ILE A 244 -19.39 7.76 5.51
N ASP A 245 -19.82 8.60 6.45
CA ASP A 245 -21.09 9.33 6.41
C ASP A 245 -21.09 10.29 5.22
N PHE A 246 -21.47 9.80 4.04
CA PHE A 246 -21.89 10.61 2.89
C PHE A 246 -23.33 11.13 3.09
N ALA A 247 -23.63 11.65 4.29
CA ALA A 247 -24.92 12.28 4.59
C ALA A 247 -25.21 13.53 3.72
N ASP A 248 -24.26 13.93 2.86
CA ASP A 248 -24.38 14.98 1.85
C ASP A 248 -24.91 14.48 0.48
N ASP A 249 -25.37 13.22 0.35
CA ASP A 249 -25.87 12.66 -0.92
C ASP A 249 -27.15 13.32 -1.47
N VAL A 250 -27.85 14.14 -0.66
CA VAL A 250 -28.93 15.02 -1.18
C VAL A 250 -28.40 16.41 -1.56
N ALA A 251 -27.24 16.81 -1.04
CA ALA A 251 -26.58 18.06 -1.42
C ALA A 251 -25.83 17.94 -2.76
N LEU A 252 -25.28 16.77 -3.11
CA LEU A 252 -24.63 16.56 -4.43
C LEU A 252 -25.60 16.71 -5.61
N SER A 253 -26.89 16.43 -5.42
CA SER A 253 -27.93 16.76 -6.41
C SER A 253 -28.14 18.26 -6.60
N ASN A 254 -27.77 19.10 -5.63
CA ASN A 254 -27.79 20.56 -5.73
C ASN A 254 -26.43 21.16 -6.12
N VAL A 255 -25.32 20.43 -5.95
CA VAL A 255 -23.97 20.86 -6.35
C VAL A 255 -23.79 20.84 -7.88
N VAL A 256 -24.55 20.01 -8.61
CA VAL A 256 -24.56 20.04 -10.09
C VAL A 256 -25.20 21.34 -10.64
N ARG A 257 -25.83 22.17 -9.79
CA ARG A 257 -26.34 23.51 -10.17
C ARG A 257 -25.38 24.67 -9.90
N ASP A 258 -24.27 24.47 -9.21
CA ASP A 258 -23.29 25.53 -8.95
C ASP A 258 -22.18 25.51 -10.01
N ALA A 259 -22.16 26.54 -10.85
CA ALA A 259 -21.10 26.79 -11.84
C ALA A 259 -19.69 26.84 -11.22
N ASP A 260 -19.58 27.06 -9.90
CA ASP A 260 -18.32 27.10 -9.16
C ASP A 260 -17.73 25.71 -8.82
N PHE A 261 -18.51 24.62 -8.87
CA PHE A 261 -17.97 23.28 -8.60
C PHE A 261 -17.06 22.79 -9.74
N SER A 262 -17.40 23.15 -10.99
CA SER A 262 -16.56 22.86 -12.17
C SER A 262 -15.22 23.62 -12.13
N ALA A 263 -15.18 24.81 -11.52
CA ALA A 263 -13.95 25.58 -11.35
C ALA A 263 -13.03 24.97 -10.26
N ARG A 264 -13.61 24.39 -9.20
CA ARG A 264 -12.84 23.74 -8.12
C ARG A 264 -12.28 22.36 -8.51
N LEU A 265 -12.96 21.63 -9.39
CA LEU A 265 -12.47 20.36 -9.96
C LEU A 265 -11.35 20.53 -11.00
N GLN A 266 -11.21 21.72 -11.60
CA GLN A 266 -10.10 22.02 -12.51
C GLN A 266 -8.80 22.36 -11.78
N ASP A 267 -8.87 22.83 -10.53
CA ASP A 267 -7.70 23.18 -9.70
C ASP A 267 -7.29 22.09 -8.69
N ALA A 268 -8.17 21.14 -8.37
CA ALA A 268 -7.84 19.99 -7.54
C ALA A 268 -7.26 18.88 -8.41
N ASP A 269 -5.92 18.73 -8.42
CA ASP A 269 -5.26 17.56 -9.01
C ASP A 269 -5.83 16.28 -8.35
N PRO A 270 -6.59 15.44 -9.08
CA PRO A 270 -7.23 14.25 -8.51
C PRO A 270 -6.20 13.21 -8.02
N ARG A 271 -4.91 13.39 -8.31
CA ARG A 271 -3.81 12.60 -7.74
C ARG A 271 -3.46 13.00 -6.30
N ALA A 272 -3.81 14.20 -5.84
CA ALA A 272 -3.42 14.70 -4.52
C ALA A 272 -4.39 14.27 -3.40
N THR A 273 -5.68 14.11 -3.68
CA THR A 273 -6.69 13.72 -2.68
C THR A 273 -6.80 12.21 -2.51
N LEU A 274 -6.72 11.43 -3.60
CA LEU A 274 -6.70 9.97 -3.54
C LEU A 274 -5.37 9.40 -3.00
N SER A 275 -4.28 10.17 -3.02
CA SER A 275 -3.01 9.72 -2.45
C SER A 275 -2.94 9.86 -0.93
N ALA A 276 -3.68 10.80 -0.31
CA ALA A 276 -3.71 10.97 1.15
C ALA A 276 -4.39 9.79 1.85
N ASP A 277 -5.57 9.38 1.39
CA ASP A 277 -6.32 8.27 1.98
C ASP A 277 -5.65 6.90 1.73
N LEU A 278 -4.90 6.75 0.64
CA LEU A 278 -4.11 5.56 0.36
C LEU A 278 -2.79 5.53 1.15
N TYR A 279 -2.22 6.70 1.49
CA TYR A 279 -1.04 6.78 2.37
C TYR A 279 -1.39 6.45 3.82
N ASP A 280 -2.54 6.92 4.32
CA ASP A 280 -3.01 6.63 5.68
C ASP A 280 -3.31 5.14 5.87
N LYS A 281 -3.83 4.46 4.83
CA LYS A 281 -4.00 3.00 4.84
C LYS A 281 -2.68 2.24 4.70
N GLN A 282 -1.67 2.79 4.04
CA GLN A 282 -0.32 2.21 4.01
C GLN A 282 0.39 2.28 5.38
N GLU A 283 0.22 3.38 6.14
CA GLU A 283 0.76 3.49 7.50
C GLU A 283 0.05 2.54 8.49
N SER A 284 -1.26 2.33 8.33
CA SER A 284 -2.03 1.37 9.15
C SER A 284 -1.58 -0.09 8.94
N CYS A 285 -1.27 -0.49 7.70
CA CYS A 285 -0.70 -1.81 7.41
C CYS A 285 0.77 -1.94 7.87
N ALA A 286 1.52 -0.84 7.97
CA ALA A 286 2.88 -0.86 8.52
C ALA A 286 2.90 -0.93 10.05
N ALA A 287 1.87 -0.41 10.73
CA ALA A 287 1.75 -0.39 12.19
C ALA A 287 1.33 -1.74 12.81
N THR A 288 0.88 -2.70 12.01
CA THR A 288 0.46 -4.05 12.44
C THR A 288 1.55 -5.12 12.33
N LEU A 289 2.73 -4.74 11.83
CA LEU A 289 3.93 -5.59 11.89
C LEU A 289 4.59 -5.48 13.27
N PRO A 290 5.02 -6.59 13.90
CA PRO A 290 5.67 -6.54 15.21
C PRO A 290 6.93 -5.66 15.14
N PRO A 291 7.22 -4.85 16.18
CA PRO A 291 8.42 -4.04 16.21
C PRO A 291 9.64 -4.95 16.09
N ARG A 292 10.53 -4.64 15.14
CA ARG A 292 11.87 -5.23 15.06
C ARG A 292 12.56 -5.06 16.41
N SER A 293 12.67 -6.14 17.17
CA SER A 293 13.57 -6.27 18.30
C SER A 293 15.01 -6.22 17.78
N ILE A 294 15.54 -5.02 17.55
CA ILE A 294 16.98 -4.80 17.41
C ILE A 294 17.54 -4.71 18.83
N ALA A 295 17.76 -5.89 19.43
CA ALA A 295 18.55 -6.04 20.63
C ALA A 295 19.82 -6.84 20.27
N ALA A 296 20.81 -6.14 19.71
CA ALA A 296 22.20 -6.61 19.73
C ALA A 296 23.16 -5.44 19.48
N SER A 297 23.74 -4.96 20.59
CA SER A 297 25.11 -4.49 20.74
C SER A 297 25.87 -3.98 19.51
N SER A 298 26.02 -2.64 19.42
CA SER A 298 27.20 -2.04 18.80
C SER A 298 27.76 -0.93 19.67
N ARG A 299 28.49 -1.32 20.74
CA ARG A 299 29.53 -0.48 21.31
C ARG A 299 30.86 -0.89 20.67
N HIS A 300 31.59 0.12 20.19
CA HIS A 300 33.00 0.13 19.82
C HIS A 300 33.39 -0.53 18.49
N SER A 301 33.59 0.31 17.47
CA SER A 301 34.95 0.52 16.96
C SER A 301 35.02 1.79 16.11
N SER A 302 35.57 2.83 16.72
CA SER A 302 36.15 3.97 16.02
C SER A 302 37.51 3.58 15.48
N MET A 303 37.76 3.71 14.17
CA MET A 303 39.04 4.23 13.69
C MET A 303 39.00 4.54 12.19
N GLN A 304 39.11 5.84 11.93
CA GLN A 304 39.78 6.49 10.81
C GLN A 304 40.53 5.57 9.83
N ARG A 305 40.25 5.74 8.52
CA ARG A 305 41.30 6.11 7.55
C ARG A 305 40.71 6.68 6.26
N SER A 306 41.02 7.95 6.06
CA SER A 306 40.86 8.69 4.82
C SER A 306 41.96 8.33 3.81
N ARG A 307 41.66 8.54 2.51
CA ARG A 307 42.55 8.61 1.33
C ARG A 307 43.04 7.23 0.81
N SER A 308 43.11 6.95 -0.49
CA SER A 308 43.39 7.84 -1.63
C SER A 308 43.00 7.23 -2.98
N ARG A 309 42.59 8.13 -3.86
CA ARG A 309 42.60 8.13 -5.32
C ARG A 309 43.98 7.75 -5.93
N SER A 310 44.04 6.67 -6.71
CA SER A 310 44.80 6.47 -7.97
C SER A 310 44.37 5.07 -8.49
N GLY A 311 44.03 4.83 -9.75
CA GLY A 311 44.74 5.22 -10.97
C GLY A 311 45.40 3.97 -11.55
N ARG A 312 44.65 3.18 -12.32
CA ARG A 312 45.11 2.40 -13.48
C ARG A 312 43.92 1.99 -14.33
#